data_AF-A0A955S6D0-F1
#
_entry.id   AF-A0A955S6D0-F1
#
_cell.length_a   1.000
_cell.length_b   1.000
_cell.length_c   1.000
_cell.angle_alpha   90.00
_cell.angle_beta   90.00
_cell.angle_gamma   90.00
#
_symmetry.space_group_name_H-M   'P 1'
#
loop_
_entity.id
_entity.type
_entity.pdbx_description
1 polymer ?
#
loop_
_entity_poly.entity_id
_entity_poly.type
_entity_poly.pdbx_seq_one_letter_code
_entity_poly.pdbx_strand_id
1 'polypeptide(L)'
;MNVKNSQLSNTQKTILNFGSIVLFIIIMTLFCKSMGYSLIIPLFIFFLGVHLHFLGKKTKNFLHIGLLLAIIIFIAHIIDQYTTLPLNYIPVAAISILTMLLFNNLNLMFLVAFSSSVLVSLVLGGTFGMMLTFFLGSLIGAYAVREARTRGQLFSAGLFSSLIQVTCLLLLNPQTSLMMSWDFAIKQLVPLAANGLISALVVSATLKPFESLFGVLTNYSLLELSDFNQPLLKRMILEAPGTYHHSLVVSNLSEAAADAIGANALLTRVGAYYHDVGKMVKPEYFTENQMMGGNKHDNIEPSVSRLVILNHVKEGVEIAKKYKLNPKIIEFIPQHHGTSLMYYFYQKALEDAEDGETVKEEDFRYPGPKPQKRETAITLLADSVEGATRALDDPSPNRIEETVKKIINNKFIDGQLDECDLTLADIEKISATFIRILSAMYHNRIKYPEKKNTTTKIAKNQNSADSTKANKEKEMPRDGNRNSKSAEKDKDQSAENSSDNQKDSST
;
A
#
# COMPACT_ATOMS: atom_id res chain seq x y z
N MET A 1 -5.28 25.94 26.49
CA MET A 1 -6.42 25.31 27.21
C MET A 1 -6.24 23.80 27.18
N ASN A 2 -6.06 23.20 28.35
CA ASN A 2 -5.97 21.78 28.73
C ASN A 2 -5.85 20.71 27.62
N VAL A 3 -4.60 20.30 27.33
CA VAL A 3 -4.29 18.96 26.80
C VAL A 3 -3.89 18.08 27.99
N LYS A 4 -4.89 17.63 28.75
CA LYS A 4 -4.76 16.46 29.64
C LYS A 4 -5.55 15.32 29.00
N ASN A 5 -5.04 14.82 27.88
CA ASN A 5 -5.48 13.52 27.38
C ASN A 5 -4.52 12.45 27.91
N SER A 6 -5.11 11.56 28.70
CA SER A 6 -4.48 10.48 29.46
C SER A 6 -3.74 9.50 28.55
N GLN A 7 -2.46 9.73 28.32
CA GLN A 7 -1.58 8.64 27.92
C GLN A 7 -1.26 7.83 29.17
N LEU A 8 -2.02 6.75 29.38
CA LEU A 8 -1.68 5.74 30.38
C LEU A 8 -0.21 5.35 30.20
N SER A 9 0.55 5.35 31.29
CA SER A 9 1.94 4.90 31.28
C SER A 9 2.00 3.45 30.77
N ASN A 10 3.14 3.02 30.21
CA ASN A 10 3.28 1.65 29.72
C ASN A 10 2.92 0.61 30.80
N THR A 11 3.23 0.91 32.07
CA THR A 11 2.83 0.10 33.23
C THR A 11 1.31 0.03 33.40
N GLN A 12 0.60 1.15 33.30
CA GLN A 12 -0.86 1.19 33.40
C GLN A 12 -1.54 0.46 32.24
N LYS A 13 -1.02 0.55 31.01
CA LYS A 13 -1.50 -0.21 29.85
C LYS A 13 -1.31 -1.72 30.05
N THR A 14 -0.18 -2.14 30.62
CA THR A 14 0.10 -3.55 30.91
C THR A 14 -0.87 -4.11 31.96
N ILE A 15 -1.11 -3.36 33.05
CA ILE A 15 -2.07 -3.74 34.09
C ILE A 15 -3.50 -3.83 33.53
N LEU A 16 -3.92 -2.84 32.73
CA LEU A 16 -5.24 -2.85 32.11
C LEU A 16 -5.43 -4.05 31.17
N ASN A 17 -4.43 -4.35 30.34
CA ASN A 17 -4.47 -5.50 29.45
C ASN A 17 -4.53 -6.83 30.22
N PHE A 18 -3.80 -6.96 31.33
CA PHE A 18 -3.84 -8.15 32.17
C PHE A 18 -5.22 -8.34 32.82
N GLY A 19 -5.84 -7.26 33.32
CA GLY A 19 -7.20 -7.29 33.85
C GLY A 19 -8.22 -7.76 32.79
N SER A 20 -8.12 -7.25 31.56
CA SER A 20 -8.99 -7.67 30.45
C SER A 20 -8.84 -9.15 30.10
N ILE A 21 -7.63 -9.70 30.21
CA ILE A 21 -7.36 -11.13 29.97
C ILE A 21 -8.06 -11.99 31.03
N VAL A 22 -7.87 -11.65 32.30
CA VAL A 22 -8.50 -12.38 33.41
C VAL A 22 -10.02 -12.32 33.29
N LEU A 23 -10.58 -11.14 33.00
CA LEU A 23 -12.01 -10.96 32.77
C LEU A 23 -12.51 -11.82 31.59
N PHE A 24 -11.79 -11.85 30.48
CA PHE A 24 -12.15 -12.67 29.32
C PHE A 24 -12.18 -14.17 29.65
N ILE A 25 -11.18 -14.68 30.39
CA ILE A 25 -11.14 -16.07 30.84
C ILE A 25 -12.31 -16.39 31.76
N ILE A 26 -12.66 -15.49 32.69
CA ILE A 26 -13.80 -15.65 33.60
C ILE A 26 -15.10 -15.71 32.80
N ILE A 27 -15.33 -14.77 31.88
CA ILE A 27 -16.52 -14.74 31.03
C ILE A 27 -16.64 -16.04 30.24
N MET A 28 -15.54 -16.51 29.64
CA MET A 28 -15.52 -17.76 28.88
C MET A 28 -15.83 -18.97 29.76
N THR A 29 -15.33 -18.99 31.00
CA THR A 29 -15.60 -20.05 31.98
C THR A 29 -17.06 -20.07 32.39
N LEU A 30 -17.66 -18.90 32.66
CA LEU A 30 -19.08 -18.77 32.98
C LEU A 30 -19.96 -19.21 31.80
N PHE A 31 -19.60 -18.81 30.58
CA PHE A 31 -20.29 -19.25 29.37
C PHE A 31 -20.25 -20.78 29.21
N CYS A 32 -19.06 -21.40 29.30
CA CYS A 32 -18.93 -22.85 29.18
C CYS A 32 -19.74 -23.58 30.25
N LYS A 33 -19.69 -23.10 31.50
CA LYS A 33 -20.47 -23.67 32.61
C LYS A 33 -21.98 -23.55 32.37
N SER A 34 -22.45 -22.39 31.89
CA SER A 34 -23.86 -22.13 31.62
C SER A 34 -24.42 -23.02 30.51
N MET A 35 -23.63 -23.23 29.45
CA MET A 35 -24.01 -24.03 28.29
C MET A 35 -23.74 -25.53 28.44
N GLY A 36 -23.17 -25.96 29.57
CA GLY A 36 -22.83 -27.38 29.81
C GLY A 36 -21.58 -27.87 29.06
N TYR A 37 -20.74 -26.97 28.56
CA TYR A 37 -19.49 -27.31 27.89
C TYR A 37 -18.35 -27.60 28.86
N SER A 38 -17.38 -28.40 28.41
CA SER A 38 -16.22 -28.79 29.22
C SER A 38 -15.37 -27.58 29.63
N LEU A 39 -15.02 -27.51 30.92
CA LEU A 39 -14.12 -26.49 31.48
C LEU A 39 -12.67 -26.62 30.97
N ILE A 40 -12.37 -27.64 30.16
CA ILE A 40 -11.10 -27.72 29.43
C ILE A 40 -10.95 -26.58 28.40
N ILE A 41 -12.06 -26.05 27.87
CA ILE A 41 -12.05 -24.96 26.87
C ILE A 41 -11.42 -23.67 27.42
N PRO A 42 -11.91 -23.08 28.54
CA PRO A 42 -11.29 -21.89 29.12
C PRO A 42 -9.87 -22.17 29.61
N LEU A 43 -9.56 -23.39 30.06
CA LEU A 43 -8.20 -23.78 30.43
C LEU A 43 -7.25 -23.81 29.22
N PHE A 44 -7.71 -24.34 28.09
CA PHE A 44 -6.93 -24.35 26.84
C PHE A 44 -6.66 -22.92 26.36
N ILE A 45 -7.67 -22.04 26.39
CA ILE A 45 -7.52 -20.62 26.03
C ILE A 45 -6.56 -19.90 27.01
N PHE A 46 -6.59 -20.24 28.30
CA PHE A 46 -5.62 -19.73 29.28
C PHE A 46 -4.19 -20.08 28.90
N PHE A 47 -3.90 -21.37 28.66
CA PHE A 47 -2.56 -21.82 28.28
C PHE A 47 -2.11 -21.29 26.93
N LEU A 48 -3.03 -21.11 25.99
CA LEU A 48 -2.78 -20.41 24.73
C LEU A 48 -2.29 -18.98 24.98
N GLY A 49 -2.88 -18.27 25.94
CA GLY A 49 -2.45 -16.94 26.35
C GLY A 49 -1.08 -16.90 27.00
N VAL A 50 -0.80 -17.87 27.88
CA VAL A 50 0.53 -18.06 28.46
C VAL A 50 1.57 -18.29 27.36
N HIS A 51 1.29 -19.16 26.39
CA HIS A 51 2.19 -19.44 25.27
C HIS A 51 2.47 -18.18 24.43
N LEU A 52 1.43 -17.41 24.09
CA LEU A 52 1.58 -16.16 23.34
C LEU A 52 2.39 -15.10 24.10
N HIS A 53 2.25 -15.06 25.43
CA HIS A 53 3.06 -14.18 26.29
C HIS A 53 4.54 -14.55 26.22
N PHE A 54 4.88 -15.85 26.34
CA PHE A 54 6.27 -16.31 26.26
C PHE A 54 6.90 -16.14 24.87
N LEU A 55 6.11 -16.11 23.80
CA LEU A 55 6.59 -15.76 22.45
C LEU A 55 6.91 -14.27 22.26
N GLY A 56 6.85 -13.45 23.32
CA GLY A 56 7.09 -12.01 23.24
C GLY A 56 6.04 -11.26 22.40
N LYS A 57 4.91 -11.89 22.10
CA LYS A 57 3.82 -11.24 21.37
C LYS A 57 3.06 -10.33 22.33
N LYS A 58 2.78 -9.10 21.89
CA LYS A 58 2.06 -8.11 22.69
C LYS A 58 0.73 -8.69 23.16
N THR A 59 0.34 -8.40 24.41
CA THR A 59 -0.92 -8.80 25.04
C THR A 59 -2.16 -8.49 24.20
N LYS A 60 -2.12 -7.46 23.35
CA LYS A 60 -3.19 -7.13 22.38
C LYS A 60 -3.49 -8.28 21.40
N ASN A 61 -2.47 -9.01 20.93
CA ASN A 61 -2.66 -10.12 20.01
C ASN A 61 -3.45 -11.26 20.66
N PHE A 62 -3.25 -11.49 21.97
CA PHE A 62 -4.02 -12.48 22.70
C PHE A 62 -5.51 -12.11 22.76
N LEU A 63 -5.85 -10.84 23.06
CA LEU A 63 -7.26 -10.41 23.11
C LEU A 63 -7.92 -10.51 21.72
N HIS A 64 -7.22 -10.13 20.65
CA HIS A 64 -7.74 -10.25 19.29
C HIS A 64 -7.98 -11.72 18.91
N ILE A 65 -7.01 -12.60 19.17
CA ILE A 65 -7.12 -14.04 18.90
C ILE A 65 -8.21 -14.66 19.77
N GLY A 66 -8.26 -14.33 21.05
CA GLY A 66 -9.29 -14.78 21.99
C GLY A 66 -10.68 -14.39 21.52
N LEU A 67 -10.88 -13.17 21.03
CA LEU A 67 -12.14 -12.73 20.44
C LEU A 67 -12.52 -13.58 19.21
N LEU A 68 -11.58 -13.82 18.28
CA LEU A 68 -11.83 -14.65 17.11
C LEU A 68 -12.22 -16.09 17.48
N LEU A 69 -11.53 -16.68 18.47
CA LEU A 69 -11.85 -18.01 19.00
C LEU A 69 -13.20 -18.05 19.72
N ALA A 70 -13.53 -17.02 20.50
CA ALA A 70 -14.83 -16.88 21.16
C ALA A 70 -15.98 -16.82 20.15
N ILE A 71 -15.79 -16.06 19.06
CA ILE A 71 -16.79 -15.91 18.00
C ILE A 71 -17.07 -17.25 17.32
N ILE A 72 -16.04 -18.03 16.98
CA ILE A 72 -16.28 -19.32 16.32
C ILE A 72 -16.89 -20.36 17.25
N ILE A 73 -16.55 -20.36 18.54
CA ILE A 73 -17.23 -21.18 19.55
C ILE A 73 -18.71 -20.79 19.64
N PHE A 74 -19.00 -19.49 19.69
CA PHE A 74 -20.37 -19.00 19.73
C PHE A 74 -21.16 -19.38 18.47
N ILE A 75 -20.56 -19.24 17.28
CA ILE A 75 -21.17 -19.67 16.01
C ILE A 75 -21.45 -21.18 16.01
N ALA A 76 -20.47 -21.99 16.47
CA ALA A 76 -20.63 -23.44 16.56
C ALA A 76 -21.79 -23.81 17.51
N HIS A 77 -21.88 -23.18 18.69
CA HIS A 77 -22.98 -23.36 19.62
C HIS A 77 -24.33 -23.00 19.00
N ILE A 78 -24.42 -21.86 18.30
CA ILE A 78 -25.68 -21.42 17.68
C ILE A 78 -26.14 -22.43 16.61
N ILE A 79 -25.23 -22.89 15.77
CA ILE A 79 -25.54 -23.87 14.71
C ILE A 79 -25.98 -25.20 15.32
N ASP A 80 -25.26 -25.69 16.33
CA ASP A 80 -25.54 -26.96 16.99
C ASP A 80 -26.88 -26.97 17.75
N GLN A 81 -27.19 -25.90 18.48
CA GLN A 81 -28.35 -25.87 19.38
C GLN A 81 -29.64 -25.33 18.74
N TYR A 82 -29.52 -24.45 17.74
CA TYR A 82 -30.66 -23.71 17.20
C TYR A 82 -30.91 -23.96 15.71
N THR A 83 -30.12 -24.81 15.05
CA THR A 83 -30.32 -25.13 13.64
C THR A 83 -30.29 -26.64 13.38
N THR A 84 -30.84 -27.06 12.26
CA THR A 84 -30.75 -28.45 11.76
C THR A 84 -29.65 -28.62 10.70
N LEU A 85 -28.79 -27.61 10.54
CA LEU A 85 -27.72 -27.65 9.56
C LEU A 85 -26.65 -28.67 9.98
N PRO A 86 -26.11 -29.46 9.03
CA PRO A 86 -24.96 -30.30 9.30
C PRO A 86 -23.79 -29.50 9.88
N LEU A 87 -23.16 -30.04 10.93
CA LEU A 87 -22.05 -29.39 11.65
C LEU A 87 -20.85 -29.05 10.76
N ASN A 88 -20.68 -29.77 9.66
CA ASN A 88 -19.66 -29.53 8.65
C ASN A 88 -19.82 -28.18 7.90
N TYR A 89 -20.94 -27.47 8.06
CA TYR A 89 -21.10 -26.10 7.57
C TYR A 89 -20.37 -25.05 8.42
N ILE A 90 -19.92 -25.38 9.62
CA ILE A 90 -19.26 -24.42 10.51
C ILE A 90 -17.93 -23.96 9.88
N PRO A 91 -17.76 -22.67 9.57
CA PRO A 91 -16.64 -22.19 8.75
C PRO A 91 -15.38 -21.96 9.60
N VAL A 92 -14.81 -23.02 10.18
CA VAL A 92 -13.62 -22.95 11.05
C VAL A 92 -12.43 -22.31 10.31
N ALA A 93 -12.30 -22.58 9.01
CA ALA A 93 -11.24 -22.03 8.17
C ALA A 93 -11.31 -20.51 8.01
N ALA A 94 -12.48 -19.89 8.18
CA ALA A 94 -12.61 -18.43 8.13
C ALA A 94 -11.71 -17.74 9.15
N ILE A 95 -11.58 -18.31 10.35
CA ILE A 95 -10.83 -17.70 11.45
C ILE A 95 -9.33 -17.73 11.21
N SER A 96 -8.79 -18.82 10.67
CA SER A 96 -7.36 -18.92 10.32
C SER A 96 -7.02 -18.06 9.10
N ILE A 97 -7.87 -18.04 8.08
CA ILE A 97 -7.73 -17.17 6.89
C ILE A 97 -7.72 -15.71 7.33
N LEU A 98 -8.69 -15.30 8.15
CA LEU A 98 -8.78 -13.94 8.68
C LEU A 98 -7.53 -13.59 9.51
N THR A 99 -7.05 -14.51 10.33
CA THR A 99 -5.82 -14.33 11.13
C THR A 99 -4.59 -14.12 10.23
N MET A 100 -4.47 -14.87 9.13
CA MET A 100 -3.37 -14.66 8.18
C MET A 100 -3.46 -13.27 7.54
N LEU A 101 -4.64 -12.87 7.06
CA LEU A 101 -4.82 -11.57 6.40
C LEU A 101 -4.53 -10.40 7.35
N LEU A 102 -4.99 -10.48 8.60
CA LEU A 102 -4.82 -9.42 9.59
C LEU A 102 -3.37 -9.34 10.07
N PHE A 103 -2.75 -10.47 10.45
CA PHE A 103 -1.47 -10.43 11.17
C PHE A 103 -0.26 -10.79 10.32
N ASN A 104 -0.46 -11.35 9.11
CA ASN A 104 0.58 -11.86 8.22
C ASN A 104 1.68 -12.64 8.95
N ASN A 105 1.27 -13.55 9.85
CA ASN A 105 2.18 -14.29 10.72
C ASN A 105 1.83 -15.78 10.72
N LEU A 106 2.74 -16.60 10.19
CA LEU A 106 2.55 -18.04 10.05
C LEU A 106 2.33 -18.75 11.40
N ASN A 107 3.10 -18.38 12.43
CA ASN A 107 3.00 -19.02 13.75
C ASN A 107 1.65 -18.74 14.41
N LEU A 108 1.18 -17.49 14.35
CA LEU A 108 -0.14 -17.12 14.87
C LEU A 108 -1.26 -17.81 14.09
N MET A 109 -1.16 -17.85 12.76
CA MET A 109 -2.14 -18.53 11.93
C MET A 109 -2.23 -20.03 12.26
N PHE A 110 -1.09 -20.73 12.35
CA PHE A 110 -1.07 -22.15 12.66
C PHE A 110 -1.71 -22.43 14.03
N LEU A 111 -1.32 -21.63 15.02
CA LEU A 111 -1.84 -21.72 16.37
C LEU A 111 -3.36 -21.52 16.42
N VAL A 112 -3.87 -20.53 15.67
CA VAL A 112 -5.30 -20.26 15.57
C VAL A 112 -6.04 -21.37 14.83
N ALA A 113 -5.51 -21.88 13.71
CA ALA A 113 -6.09 -22.98 12.95
C ALA A 113 -6.22 -24.25 13.82
N PHE A 114 -5.18 -24.56 14.58
CA PHE A 114 -5.18 -25.68 15.52
C PHE A 114 -6.19 -25.46 16.65
N SER A 115 -6.12 -24.30 17.30
CA SER A 115 -6.97 -23.94 18.44
C SER A 115 -8.45 -23.93 18.07
N SER A 116 -8.83 -23.28 16.96
CA SER A 116 -10.22 -23.21 16.51
C SER A 116 -10.78 -24.60 16.19
N SER A 117 -9.98 -25.47 15.56
CA SER A 117 -10.38 -26.84 15.22
C SER A 117 -10.59 -27.70 16.45
N VAL A 118 -9.66 -27.65 17.42
CA VAL A 118 -9.80 -28.35 18.71
C VAL A 118 -11.03 -27.85 19.47
N LEU A 119 -11.19 -26.54 19.61
CA LEU A 119 -12.27 -25.95 20.39
C LEU A 119 -13.65 -26.25 19.78
N VAL A 120 -13.81 -26.11 18.47
CA VAL A 120 -15.07 -26.42 17.78
C VAL A 120 -15.39 -27.91 17.90
N SER A 121 -14.42 -28.81 17.71
CA SER A 121 -14.67 -30.24 17.89
C SER A 121 -15.04 -30.61 19.33
N LEU A 122 -14.45 -29.97 20.34
CA LEU A 122 -14.82 -30.20 21.75
C LEU A 122 -16.24 -29.72 22.06
N VAL A 123 -16.63 -28.56 21.54
CA VAL A 123 -17.97 -27.98 21.72
C VAL A 123 -19.04 -28.89 21.11
N LEU A 124 -18.76 -29.46 19.93
CA LEU A 124 -19.70 -30.28 19.17
C LEU A 124 -19.71 -31.76 19.56
N GLY A 125 -18.87 -32.18 20.52
CA GLY A 125 -18.65 -33.61 20.78
C GLY A 125 -18.11 -34.39 19.57
N GLY A 126 -17.39 -33.68 18.68
CA GLY A 126 -16.91 -34.20 17.41
C GLY A 126 -15.78 -35.22 17.55
N THR A 127 -15.59 -36.04 16.52
CA THR A 127 -14.51 -37.04 16.47
C THR A 127 -13.16 -36.41 16.19
N PHE A 128 -12.07 -37.14 16.47
CA PHE A 128 -10.72 -36.76 16.05
C PHE A 128 -10.63 -36.50 14.54
N GLY A 129 -11.37 -37.27 13.73
CA GLY A 129 -11.43 -37.08 12.28
C GLY A 129 -12.04 -35.74 11.86
N MET A 130 -13.09 -35.28 12.54
CA MET A 130 -13.68 -33.94 12.32
C MET A 130 -12.67 -32.84 12.66
N MET A 131 -12.00 -32.95 13.81
CA MET A 131 -10.96 -32.00 14.22
C MET A 131 -9.85 -31.91 13.17
N LEU A 132 -9.35 -33.05 12.69
CA LEU A 132 -8.29 -33.10 11.68
C LEU A 132 -8.75 -32.50 10.35
N THR A 133 -10.00 -32.77 9.94
CA THR A 133 -10.59 -32.21 8.73
C THR A 133 -10.65 -30.68 8.78
N PHE A 134 -11.18 -30.12 9.87
CA PHE A 134 -11.20 -28.66 10.05
C PHE A 134 -9.81 -28.06 10.13
N PHE A 135 -8.88 -28.72 10.81
CA PHE A 135 -7.51 -28.22 10.97
C PHE A 135 -6.79 -28.13 9.62
N LEU A 136 -6.80 -29.20 8.82
CA LEU A 136 -6.12 -29.22 7.52
C LEU A 136 -6.74 -28.24 6.52
N GLY A 137 -8.07 -28.13 6.50
CA GLY A 137 -8.76 -27.12 5.70
C GLY A 137 -8.37 -25.69 6.10
N SER A 138 -8.43 -25.41 7.41
CA SER A 138 -8.05 -24.12 7.99
C SER A 138 -6.61 -23.73 7.66
N LEU A 139 -5.70 -24.72 7.71
CA LEU A 139 -4.29 -24.52 7.45
C LEU A 139 -4.03 -24.18 5.97
N ILE A 140 -4.59 -24.98 5.04
CA ILE A 140 -4.39 -24.77 3.60
C ILE A 140 -5.07 -23.49 3.12
N GLY A 141 -6.30 -23.22 3.55
CA GLY A 141 -6.99 -21.98 3.21
C GLY A 141 -6.20 -20.75 3.68
N ALA A 142 -5.64 -20.80 4.89
CA ALA A 142 -4.89 -19.67 5.42
C ALA A 142 -3.51 -19.50 4.76
N TYR A 143 -2.80 -20.58 4.42
CA TYR A 143 -1.56 -20.46 3.65
C TYR A 143 -1.77 -19.85 2.28
N ALA A 144 -2.86 -20.22 1.59
CA ALA A 144 -3.19 -19.74 0.26
C ALA A 144 -3.45 -18.23 0.18
N VAL A 145 -3.74 -17.56 1.32
CA VAL A 145 -3.99 -16.10 1.36
C VAL A 145 -2.82 -15.25 1.87
N ARG A 146 -1.67 -15.83 2.20
CA ARG A 146 -0.53 -15.10 2.82
C ARG A 146 -0.14 -13.82 2.08
N GLU A 147 -0.15 -13.87 0.74
CA GLU A 147 0.20 -12.75 -0.13
C GLU A 147 -0.99 -12.28 -0.99
N ALA A 148 -2.21 -12.60 -0.56
CA ALA A 148 -3.40 -12.23 -1.31
C ALA A 148 -3.53 -10.71 -1.42
N ARG A 149 -3.81 -10.27 -2.64
CA ARG A 149 -4.05 -8.87 -3.03
C ARG A 149 -5.43 -8.69 -3.67
N THR A 150 -6.08 -9.78 -4.10
CA THR A 150 -7.37 -9.75 -4.80
C THR A 150 -8.41 -10.60 -4.09
N ARG A 151 -9.70 -10.28 -4.29
CA ARG A 151 -10.79 -11.11 -3.77
C ARG A 151 -10.81 -12.50 -4.43
N GLY A 152 -10.38 -12.60 -5.69
CA GLY A 152 -10.26 -13.88 -6.39
C GLY A 152 -9.36 -14.87 -5.65
N GLN A 153 -8.19 -14.42 -5.19
CA GLN A 153 -7.28 -15.26 -4.39
C GLN A 153 -7.90 -15.75 -3.07
N LEU A 154 -8.72 -14.92 -2.41
CA LEU A 154 -9.47 -15.32 -1.22
C LEU A 154 -10.49 -16.42 -1.53
N PHE A 155 -11.24 -16.30 -2.62
CA PHE A 155 -12.19 -17.34 -3.03
C PHE A 155 -11.49 -18.62 -3.47
N SER A 156 -10.36 -18.53 -4.20
CA SER A 156 -9.53 -19.68 -4.55
C SER A 156 -8.99 -20.40 -3.30
N ALA A 157 -8.56 -19.65 -2.28
CA ALA A 157 -8.14 -20.21 -1.00
C ALA A 157 -9.28 -20.95 -0.28
N GLY A 158 -10.49 -20.40 -0.33
CA GLY A 158 -11.71 -21.09 0.12
C GLY A 158 -11.90 -22.43 -0.61
N LEU A 159 -11.83 -22.44 -1.94
CA LEU A 159 -11.95 -23.67 -2.72
C LEU A 159 -10.87 -24.71 -2.38
N PHE A 160 -9.62 -24.29 -2.19
CA PHE A 160 -8.56 -25.21 -1.74
C PHE A 160 -8.82 -25.77 -0.34
N SER A 161 -9.35 -24.96 0.59
CA SER A 161 -9.80 -25.44 1.90
C SER A 161 -10.89 -26.51 1.77
N SER A 162 -11.93 -26.26 0.97
CA SER A 162 -13.00 -27.24 0.71
C SER A 162 -12.46 -28.54 0.13
N LEU A 163 -11.58 -28.46 -0.87
CA LEU A 163 -10.99 -29.63 -1.51
C LEU A 163 -10.26 -30.49 -0.48
N ILE A 164 -9.43 -29.87 0.36
CA ILE A 164 -8.67 -30.58 1.40
C ILE A 164 -9.57 -31.17 2.47
N GLN A 165 -10.61 -30.47 2.89
CA GLN A 165 -11.58 -30.99 3.85
C GLN A 165 -12.31 -32.23 3.29
N VAL A 166 -12.76 -32.18 2.03
CA VAL A 166 -13.40 -33.31 1.35
C VAL A 166 -12.43 -34.48 1.21
N THR A 167 -11.20 -34.24 0.75
CA THR A 167 -10.17 -35.28 0.64
C THR A 167 -9.87 -35.91 2.00
N CYS A 168 -9.74 -35.10 3.06
CA CYS A 168 -9.50 -35.59 4.41
C CYS A 168 -10.64 -36.48 4.90
N LEU A 169 -11.90 -36.06 4.69
CA LEU A 169 -13.07 -36.85 5.05
C LEU A 169 -13.06 -38.23 4.35
N LEU A 170 -12.77 -38.26 3.05
CA LEU A 170 -12.75 -39.51 2.27
C LEU A 170 -11.62 -40.45 2.70
N LEU A 171 -10.43 -39.92 3.00
CA LEU A 171 -9.30 -40.72 3.48
C LEU A 171 -9.53 -41.28 4.88
N LEU A 172 -10.22 -40.54 5.74
CA LEU A 172 -10.58 -41.00 7.08
C LEU A 172 -11.72 -42.02 7.08
N ASN A 173 -12.50 -42.11 5.99
CA ASN A 173 -13.65 -43.00 5.85
C ASN A 173 -13.59 -43.81 4.55
N PRO A 174 -12.56 -44.65 4.33
CA PRO A 174 -12.31 -45.33 3.07
C PRO A 174 -13.39 -46.36 2.70
N GLN A 175 -14.13 -46.88 3.69
CA GLN A 175 -15.25 -47.80 3.44
C GLN A 175 -16.47 -47.06 2.88
N THR A 176 -16.64 -45.78 3.23
CA THR A 176 -17.76 -44.95 2.80
C THR A 176 -17.55 -44.37 1.40
N SER A 177 -16.31 -44.28 0.92
CA SER A 177 -16.00 -43.81 -0.44
C SER A 177 -16.36 -44.83 -1.54
N LEU A 178 -16.41 -46.12 -1.21
CA LEU A 178 -16.78 -47.21 -2.13
C LEU A 178 -18.30 -47.42 -2.28
N MET A 179 -19.10 -47.03 -1.27
CA MET A 179 -20.57 -47.16 -1.28
C MET A 179 -21.21 -45.85 -0.81
N MET A 180 -21.00 -44.77 -1.57
CA MET A 180 -21.51 -43.44 -1.20
C MET A 180 -23.03 -43.40 -1.33
N SER A 181 -23.73 -43.34 -0.19
CA SER A 181 -25.17 -43.08 -0.17
C SER A 181 -25.47 -41.60 -0.42
N TRP A 182 -26.65 -41.31 -0.98
CA TRP A 182 -27.13 -39.94 -1.13
C TRP A 182 -27.20 -39.19 0.21
N ASP A 183 -27.53 -39.89 1.30
CA ASP A 183 -27.58 -39.32 2.65
C ASP A 183 -26.19 -38.86 3.13
N PHE A 184 -25.15 -39.67 2.89
CA PHE A 184 -23.77 -39.29 3.22
C PHE A 184 -23.30 -38.09 2.39
N ALA A 185 -23.59 -38.08 1.08
CA ALA A 185 -23.23 -36.98 0.21
C ALA A 185 -23.87 -35.65 0.68
N ILE A 186 -25.17 -35.66 1.00
CA ILE A 186 -25.90 -34.46 1.44
C ILE A 186 -25.48 -34.00 2.84
N LYS A 187 -25.28 -34.93 3.79
CA LYS A 187 -24.99 -34.57 5.18
C LYS A 187 -23.52 -34.27 5.45
N GLN A 188 -22.59 -34.81 4.66
CA GLN A 188 -21.15 -34.69 4.93
C GLN A 188 -20.38 -34.02 3.81
N LEU A 189 -20.54 -34.48 2.57
CA LEU A 189 -19.73 -34.02 1.43
C LEU A 189 -20.12 -32.61 0.98
N VAL A 190 -21.41 -32.36 0.73
CA VAL A 190 -21.92 -31.06 0.27
C VAL A 190 -21.58 -29.93 1.27
N PRO A 191 -21.76 -30.12 2.59
CA PRO A 191 -21.37 -29.11 3.57
C PRO A 191 -19.88 -28.75 3.53
N LEU A 192 -18.98 -29.75 3.47
CA LEU A 192 -17.54 -29.50 3.39
C LEU A 192 -17.13 -28.87 2.05
N ALA A 193 -17.76 -29.28 0.95
CA ALA A 193 -17.54 -28.66 -0.36
C ALA A 193 -17.94 -27.18 -0.36
N ALA A 194 -19.05 -26.84 0.32
CA ALA A 194 -19.50 -25.47 0.49
C ALA A 194 -18.71 -24.68 1.56
N ASN A 195 -18.11 -25.35 2.54
CA ASN A 195 -17.51 -24.75 3.73
C ASN A 195 -16.42 -23.71 3.41
N GLY A 196 -15.56 -24.00 2.45
CA GLY A 196 -14.52 -23.08 2.02
C GLY A 196 -15.05 -21.83 1.33
N LEU A 197 -16.12 -21.95 0.53
CA LEU A 197 -16.81 -20.79 -0.06
C LEU A 197 -17.47 -19.94 1.03
N ILE A 198 -18.18 -20.58 1.97
CA ILE A 198 -18.77 -19.91 3.13
C ILE A 198 -17.69 -19.19 3.94
N SER A 199 -16.55 -19.84 4.16
CA SER A 199 -15.41 -19.25 4.87
C SER A 199 -14.87 -18.01 4.14
N ALA A 200 -14.69 -18.07 2.82
CA ALA A 200 -14.27 -16.92 2.02
C ALA A 200 -15.28 -15.76 2.08
N LEU A 201 -16.59 -16.06 2.04
CA LEU A 201 -17.66 -15.06 2.18
C LEU A 201 -17.64 -14.39 3.56
N VAL A 202 -17.52 -15.18 4.63
CA VAL A 202 -17.43 -14.68 6.01
C VAL A 202 -16.21 -13.77 6.15
N VAL A 203 -15.05 -14.18 5.65
CA VAL A 203 -13.83 -13.36 5.68
C VAL A 203 -14.03 -12.07 4.88
N SER A 204 -14.58 -12.15 3.66
CA SER A 204 -14.82 -10.97 2.83
C SER A 204 -15.77 -9.97 3.48
N ALA A 205 -16.77 -10.44 4.23
CA ALA A 205 -17.74 -9.58 4.92
C ALA A 205 -17.17 -8.97 6.21
N THR A 206 -16.26 -9.67 6.89
CA THR A 206 -15.81 -9.30 8.25
C THR A 206 -14.43 -8.65 8.30
N LEU A 207 -13.62 -8.74 7.22
CA LEU A 207 -12.25 -8.23 7.21
C LEU A 207 -12.16 -6.75 7.61
N LYS A 208 -12.95 -5.86 6.98
CA LYS A 208 -12.90 -4.41 7.24
C LYS A 208 -13.34 -4.05 8.66
N PRO A 209 -14.45 -4.60 9.22
CA PRO A 209 -14.76 -4.46 10.64
C PRO A 209 -13.60 -4.85 11.56
N PHE A 210 -12.93 -5.98 11.31
CA PHE A 210 -11.81 -6.42 12.14
C PHE A 210 -10.55 -5.58 11.96
N GLU A 211 -10.25 -5.08 10.76
CA GLU A 211 -9.19 -4.10 10.56
C GLU A 211 -9.39 -2.85 11.42
N SER A 212 -10.61 -2.31 11.43
CA SER A 212 -10.95 -1.14 12.25
C SER A 212 -10.90 -1.45 13.74
N LEU A 213 -11.44 -2.61 14.17
CA LEU A 213 -11.47 -3.00 15.57
C LEU A 213 -10.06 -3.27 16.13
N PHE A 214 -9.20 -3.91 15.34
CA PHE A 214 -7.84 -4.26 15.75
C PHE A 214 -6.81 -3.17 15.45
N GLY A 215 -7.19 -2.14 14.69
CA GLY A 215 -6.29 -1.07 14.25
C GLY A 215 -5.20 -1.59 13.31
N VAL A 216 -5.52 -2.58 12.49
CA VAL A 216 -4.58 -3.25 11.58
C VAL A 216 -4.87 -2.83 10.14
N LEU A 217 -3.81 -2.81 9.32
CA LEU A 217 -3.88 -2.43 7.92
C LEU A 217 -3.43 -3.61 7.07
N THR A 218 -4.34 -4.20 6.30
CA THR A 218 -4.04 -5.33 5.41
C THR A 218 -3.73 -4.86 4.00
N ASN A 219 -3.25 -5.79 3.15
CA ASN A 219 -3.02 -5.53 1.73
C ASN A 219 -4.28 -5.04 1.02
N TYR A 220 -5.48 -5.51 1.41
CA TYR A 220 -6.74 -5.04 0.82
C TYR A 220 -6.97 -3.56 1.11
N SER A 221 -6.87 -3.14 2.38
CA SER A 221 -7.01 -1.73 2.75
C SER A 221 -5.90 -0.86 2.14
N LEU A 222 -4.68 -1.37 2.02
CA LEU A 222 -3.59 -0.65 1.33
C LEU A 222 -3.90 -0.43 -0.14
N LEU A 223 -4.43 -1.45 -0.83
CA LEU A 223 -4.80 -1.34 -2.24
C LEU A 223 -5.99 -0.39 -2.44
N GLU A 224 -6.98 -0.41 -1.54
CA GLU A 224 -8.05 0.59 -1.52
C GLU A 224 -7.48 2.01 -1.39
N LEU A 225 -6.54 2.23 -0.47
CA LEU A 225 -5.88 3.53 -0.28
C LEU A 225 -4.97 3.93 -1.43
N SER A 226 -4.55 2.98 -2.28
CA SER A 226 -3.74 3.24 -3.46
C SER A 226 -4.54 3.66 -4.69
N ASP A 227 -5.87 3.58 -4.63
CA ASP A 227 -6.76 4.01 -5.72
C ASP A 227 -6.79 5.56 -5.79
N PHE A 228 -6.46 6.13 -6.96
CA PHE A 228 -6.46 7.58 -7.17
C PHE A 228 -7.87 8.20 -7.14
N ASN A 229 -8.92 7.39 -7.16
CA ASN A 229 -10.29 7.84 -6.90
C ASN A 229 -10.56 8.11 -5.41
N GLN A 230 -9.63 7.78 -4.51
CA GLN A 230 -9.73 8.13 -3.11
C GLN A 230 -9.91 9.65 -2.96
N PRO A 231 -10.90 10.12 -2.17
CA PRO A 231 -11.23 11.55 -2.10
C PRO A 231 -10.06 12.47 -1.77
N LEU A 232 -9.13 12.02 -0.91
CA LEU A 232 -7.97 12.81 -0.51
C LEU A 232 -6.91 12.92 -1.63
N LEU A 233 -6.60 11.82 -2.32
CA LEU A 233 -5.67 11.84 -3.45
C LEU A 233 -6.26 12.63 -4.62
N LYS A 234 -7.55 12.45 -4.91
CA LYS A 234 -8.26 13.24 -5.92
C LYS A 234 -8.22 14.73 -5.63
N ARG A 235 -8.34 15.12 -4.35
CA ARG A 235 -8.19 16.50 -3.92
C ARG A 235 -6.76 17.02 -4.17
N MET A 236 -5.74 16.23 -3.85
CA MET A 236 -4.34 16.59 -4.09
C MET A 236 -4.02 16.76 -5.57
N ILE A 237 -4.57 15.91 -6.44
CA ILE A 237 -4.45 16.03 -7.90
C ILE A 237 -4.98 17.38 -8.39
N LEU A 238 -6.07 17.89 -7.81
CA LEU A 238 -6.71 19.14 -8.23
C LEU A 238 -6.08 20.39 -7.61
N GLU A 239 -5.72 20.32 -6.32
CA GLU A 239 -5.24 21.47 -5.56
C GLU A 239 -3.70 21.64 -5.62
N ALA A 240 -2.95 20.54 -5.74
CA ALA A 240 -1.48 20.53 -5.73
C ALA A 240 -0.91 19.49 -6.72
N PRO A 241 -1.11 19.67 -8.04
CA PRO A 241 -0.76 18.68 -9.05
C PRO A 241 0.75 18.36 -9.12
N GLY A 242 1.61 19.35 -8.84
CA GLY A 242 3.06 19.15 -8.78
C GLY A 242 3.46 18.26 -7.60
N THR A 243 2.91 18.53 -6.42
CA THR A 243 3.08 17.68 -5.23
C THR A 243 2.52 16.27 -5.45
N TYR A 244 1.42 16.13 -6.19
CA TYR A 244 0.91 14.81 -6.56
C TYR A 244 1.89 14.04 -7.45
N HIS A 245 2.42 14.68 -8.51
CA HIS A 245 3.41 14.05 -9.38
C HIS A 245 4.68 13.67 -8.60
N HIS A 246 5.12 14.56 -7.70
CA HIS A 246 6.22 14.30 -6.77
C HIS A 246 5.99 13.04 -5.93
N SER A 247 4.84 12.99 -5.26
CA SER A 247 4.47 11.85 -4.41
C SER A 247 4.40 10.54 -5.20
N LEU A 248 3.99 10.58 -6.47
CA LEU A 248 3.99 9.41 -7.35
C LEU A 248 5.42 8.90 -7.62
N VAL A 249 6.37 9.80 -7.94
CA VAL A 249 7.77 9.42 -8.17
C VAL A 249 8.41 8.87 -6.88
N VAL A 250 8.24 9.58 -5.77
CA VAL A 250 8.74 9.15 -4.45
C VAL A 250 8.15 7.79 -4.07
N SER A 251 6.88 7.53 -4.37
CA SER A 251 6.26 6.23 -4.09
C SER A 251 6.87 5.08 -4.90
N ASN A 252 7.22 5.30 -6.17
CA ASN A 252 7.82 4.28 -7.03
C ASN A 252 9.25 3.95 -6.57
N LEU A 253 10.03 4.99 -6.23
CA LEU A 253 11.36 4.81 -5.62
C LEU A 253 11.25 4.04 -4.31
N SER A 254 10.33 4.46 -3.45
CA SER A 254 10.15 3.88 -2.12
C SER A 254 9.68 2.43 -2.17
N GLU A 255 8.74 2.09 -3.07
CA GLU A 255 8.27 0.71 -3.27
C GLU A 255 9.41 -0.20 -3.70
N ALA A 256 10.16 0.19 -4.73
CA ALA A 256 11.24 -0.62 -5.26
C ALA A 256 12.38 -0.81 -4.25
N ALA A 257 12.73 0.24 -3.49
CA ALA A 257 13.75 0.16 -2.47
C ALA A 257 13.31 -0.70 -1.28
N ALA A 258 12.05 -0.60 -0.86
CA ALA A 258 11.48 -1.46 0.18
C ALA A 258 11.49 -2.93 -0.24
N ASP A 259 11.11 -3.24 -1.48
CA ASP A 259 11.13 -4.60 -2.03
C ASP A 259 12.55 -5.18 -2.05
N ALA A 260 13.54 -4.40 -2.50
CA ALA A 260 14.95 -4.81 -2.59
C ALA A 260 15.58 -5.23 -1.24
N ILE A 261 15.04 -4.74 -0.12
CA ILE A 261 15.53 -5.05 1.24
C ILE A 261 14.56 -5.91 2.06
N GLY A 262 13.48 -6.40 1.44
CA GLY A 262 12.45 -7.19 2.11
C GLY A 262 11.63 -6.43 3.16
N ALA A 263 11.53 -5.10 3.05
CA ALA A 263 10.60 -4.29 3.82
C ALA A 263 9.18 -4.34 3.21
N ASN A 264 8.18 -3.74 3.86
CA ASN A 264 6.82 -3.75 3.33
C ASN A 264 6.65 -2.77 2.15
N ALA A 265 6.90 -3.24 0.93
CA ALA A 265 6.84 -2.44 -0.29
C ALA A 265 5.47 -1.75 -0.51
N LEU A 266 4.37 -2.48 -0.33
CA LEU A 266 3.02 -1.94 -0.53
C LEU A 266 2.69 -0.85 0.50
N LEU A 267 3.05 -1.05 1.78
CA LEU A 267 2.88 -0.03 2.81
C LEU A 267 3.70 1.22 2.48
N THR A 268 4.95 1.04 2.05
CA THR A 268 5.86 2.15 1.75
C THR A 268 5.35 2.96 0.56
N ARG A 269 4.88 2.29 -0.51
CA ARG A 269 4.24 2.94 -1.67
C ARG A 269 3.06 3.80 -1.25
N VAL A 270 2.14 3.21 -0.50
CA VAL A 270 0.90 3.90 -0.10
C VAL A 270 1.21 5.02 0.88
N GLY A 271 2.10 4.80 1.85
CA GLY A 271 2.56 5.85 2.77
C GLY A 271 3.14 7.05 2.04
N ALA A 272 3.96 6.81 1.02
CA ALA A 272 4.54 7.85 0.17
C ALA A 272 3.49 8.62 -0.65
N TYR A 273 2.34 8.05 -1.02
CA TYR A 273 1.27 8.84 -1.67
C TYR A 273 0.72 9.94 -0.77
N TYR A 274 0.75 9.76 0.54
CA TYR A 274 0.11 10.66 1.50
C TYR A 274 1.11 11.52 2.28
N HIS A 275 2.42 11.34 2.11
CA HIS A 275 3.42 12.01 2.96
C HIS A 275 3.30 13.55 2.93
N ASP A 276 2.91 14.09 1.77
CA ASP A 276 2.95 15.50 1.42
C ASP A 276 1.57 16.17 1.31
N VAL A 277 0.50 15.49 1.75
CA VAL A 277 -0.88 16.00 1.60
C VAL A 277 -1.14 17.33 2.30
N GLY A 278 -0.29 17.75 3.23
CA GLY A 278 -0.37 19.06 3.84
C GLY A 278 -0.06 20.22 2.90
N LYS A 279 0.77 20.02 1.86
CA LYS A 279 1.11 21.07 0.91
C LYS A 279 -0.11 21.63 0.16
N MET A 280 -1.21 20.88 0.08
CA MET A 280 -2.48 21.32 -0.49
C MET A 280 -3.08 22.57 0.17
N VAL A 281 -2.70 22.88 1.42
CA VAL A 281 -3.26 24.07 2.09
C VAL A 281 -2.71 25.37 1.50
N LYS A 282 -1.44 25.36 1.08
CA LYS A 282 -0.73 26.50 0.49
C LYS A 282 0.17 26.06 -0.67
N PRO A 283 -0.39 25.47 -1.74
CA PRO A 283 0.39 24.85 -2.80
C PRO A 283 1.38 25.81 -3.46
N GLU A 284 1.03 27.08 -3.60
CA GLU A 284 1.83 28.12 -4.25
C GLU A 284 3.17 28.44 -3.55
N TYR A 285 3.37 27.98 -2.32
CA TYR A 285 4.65 28.12 -1.61
C TYR A 285 5.62 26.97 -1.90
N PHE A 286 5.17 25.90 -2.54
CA PHE A 286 6.01 24.75 -2.86
C PHE A 286 6.42 24.79 -4.33
N THR A 287 7.73 24.75 -4.59
CA THR A 287 8.32 24.98 -5.91
C THR A 287 7.76 24.08 -7.00
N GLU A 288 7.41 22.84 -6.67
CA GLU A 288 6.83 21.89 -7.62
C GLU A 288 5.43 22.29 -8.12
N ASN A 289 4.72 23.17 -7.41
CA ASN A 289 3.40 23.67 -7.80
C ASN A 289 3.43 25.11 -8.36
N GLN A 290 4.58 25.78 -8.32
CA GLN A 290 4.71 27.14 -8.80
C GLN A 290 4.73 27.15 -10.35
N MET A 291 3.71 27.76 -10.96
CA MET A 291 3.66 27.99 -12.41
C MET A 291 4.16 29.41 -12.71
N MET A 292 5.15 29.56 -13.61
CA MET A 292 5.66 30.78 -14.30
C MET A 292 5.63 32.16 -13.59
N GLY A 293 5.41 32.23 -12.27
CA GLY A 293 5.10 33.45 -11.52
C GLY A 293 6.13 33.84 -10.46
N GLY A 294 7.35 33.28 -10.55
CA GLY A 294 8.42 33.50 -9.58
C GLY A 294 8.21 32.74 -8.25
N ASN A 295 9.28 32.61 -7.46
CA ASN A 295 9.21 31.90 -6.19
C ASN A 295 8.62 32.81 -5.10
N LYS A 296 7.56 32.35 -4.43
CA LYS A 296 6.91 33.11 -3.33
C LYS A 296 7.86 33.43 -2.19
N HIS A 297 8.90 32.63 -1.99
CA HIS A 297 9.89 32.81 -0.94
C HIS A 297 10.91 33.92 -1.21
N ASP A 298 10.97 34.46 -2.43
CA ASP A 298 11.94 35.50 -2.77
C ASP A 298 11.67 36.81 -2.00
N ASN A 299 10.39 37.12 -1.78
CA ASN A 299 9.94 38.37 -1.15
C ASN A 299 9.49 38.20 0.30
N ILE A 300 9.93 37.14 0.98
CA ILE A 300 9.51 36.80 2.34
C ILE A 300 10.74 36.46 3.19
N GLU A 301 10.74 36.96 4.43
CA GLU A 301 11.74 36.65 5.45
C GLU A 301 11.99 35.14 5.60
N PRO A 302 13.24 34.69 5.75
CA PRO A 302 13.57 33.27 5.93
C PRO A 302 12.81 32.61 7.09
N SER A 303 12.61 33.35 8.19
CA SER A 303 11.89 32.89 9.38
C SER A 303 10.40 32.60 9.11
N VAL A 304 9.76 33.38 8.23
CA VAL A 304 8.36 33.20 7.81
C VAL A 304 8.27 32.08 6.77
N SER A 305 9.21 32.04 5.81
CA SER A 305 9.32 30.96 4.83
C SER A 305 9.44 29.59 5.52
N ARG A 306 10.31 29.50 6.53
CA ARG A 306 10.45 28.35 7.42
C ARG A 306 9.10 27.92 8.00
N LEU A 307 8.33 28.86 8.55
CA LEU A 307 7.06 28.53 9.20
C LEU A 307 6.04 27.93 8.21
N VAL A 308 5.99 28.45 6.98
CA VAL A 308 5.14 27.89 5.92
C VAL A 308 5.56 26.46 5.59
N ILE A 309 6.85 26.24 5.38
CA ILE A 309 7.39 24.91 5.07
C ILE A 309 7.15 23.95 6.23
N LEU A 310 7.39 24.33 7.50
CA LEU A 310 7.12 23.44 8.64
C LEU A 310 5.63 23.06 8.78
N ASN A 311 4.74 23.98 8.46
CA ASN A 311 3.31 23.78 8.70
C ASN A 311 2.69 22.69 7.82
N HIS A 312 3.25 22.37 6.65
CA HIS A 312 2.70 21.29 5.81
C HIS A 312 2.67 19.94 6.56
N VAL A 313 3.64 19.67 7.43
CA VAL A 313 3.65 18.44 8.23
C VAL A 313 2.45 18.41 9.17
N LYS A 314 2.24 19.49 9.92
CA LYS A 314 1.13 19.61 10.87
C LYS A 314 -0.22 19.55 10.15
N GLU A 315 -0.36 20.30 9.07
CA GLU A 315 -1.58 20.33 8.24
C GLU A 315 -1.85 18.96 7.61
N GLY A 316 -0.81 18.28 7.13
CA GLY A 316 -0.90 16.94 6.57
C GLY A 316 -1.42 15.93 7.59
N VAL A 317 -0.91 15.96 8.82
CA VAL A 317 -1.40 15.10 9.91
C VAL A 317 -2.87 15.37 10.22
N GLU A 318 -3.29 16.64 10.30
CA GLU A 318 -4.67 17.01 10.61
C GLU A 318 -5.63 16.63 9.47
N ILE A 319 -5.22 16.84 8.21
CA ILE A 319 -5.97 16.38 7.03
C ILE A 319 -6.09 14.86 7.05
N ALA A 320 -5.00 14.12 7.25
CA ALA A 320 -5.02 12.66 7.26
C ALA A 320 -5.93 12.09 8.35
N LYS A 321 -5.94 12.69 9.55
CA LYS A 321 -6.88 12.34 10.63
C LYS A 321 -8.33 12.64 10.25
N LYS A 322 -8.60 13.79 9.62
CA LYS A 322 -9.95 14.18 9.16
C LYS A 322 -10.51 13.15 8.15
N TYR A 323 -9.65 12.62 7.28
CA TYR A 323 -9.99 11.56 6.33
C TYR A 323 -9.92 10.15 6.94
N LYS A 324 -9.70 10.02 8.26
CA LYS A 324 -9.63 8.75 9.00
C LYS A 324 -8.62 7.77 8.42
N LEU A 325 -7.49 8.28 7.91
CA LEU A 325 -6.40 7.41 7.47
C LEU A 325 -5.89 6.57 8.65
N ASN A 326 -5.45 5.35 8.35
CA ASN A 326 -4.89 4.47 9.37
C ASN A 326 -3.63 5.13 9.98
N PRO A 327 -3.40 5.05 11.31
CA PRO A 327 -2.22 5.62 11.95
C PRO A 327 -0.89 5.25 11.29
N LYS A 328 -0.76 4.03 10.74
CA LYS A 328 0.44 3.59 10.01
C LYS A 328 0.73 4.41 8.75
N ILE A 329 -0.29 4.97 8.11
CA ILE A 329 -0.12 5.88 6.95
C ILE A 329 0.20 7.29 7.45
N ILE A 330 -0.47 7.74 8.51
CA ILE A 330 -0.23 9.06 9.12
C ILE A 330 1.22 9.18 9.60
N GLU A 331 1.83 8.09 10.08
CA GLU A 331 3.22 8.03 10.54
C GLU A 331 4.25 8.48 9.49
N PHE A 332 3.96 8.35 8.19
CA PHE A 332 4.86 8.83 7.13
C PHE A 332 4.95 10.36 7.08
N ILE A 333 3.89 11.06 7.46
CA ILE A 333 3.78 12.52 7.32
C ILE A 333 4.78 13.27 8.23
N PRO A 334 4.88 13.03 9.55
CA PRO A 334 5.87 13.74 10.36
C PRO A 334 7.29 13.17 10.25
N GLN A 335 7.45 11.95 9.73
CA GLN A 335 8.75 11.27 9.70
C GLN A 335 9.51 11.44 8.38
N HIS A 336 8.86 11.80 7.27
CA HIS A 336 9.53 11.83 5.96
C HIS A 336 10.62 12.90 5.86
N HIS A 337 10.62 13.93 6.71
CA HIS A 337 11.75 14.86 6.84
C HIS A 337 12.62 14.59 8.07
N GLY A 338 12.17 13.74 9.00
CA GLY A 338 12.83 13.51 10.28
C GLY A 338 13.07 14.84 11.01
N THR A 339 14.31 15.06 11.44
CA THR A 339 14.79 16.31 12.06
C THR A 339 15.75 17.07 11.16
N SER A 340 15.62 16.88 9.85
CA SER A 340 16.54 17.46 8.87
C SER A 340 16.57 18.99 8.95
N LEU A 341 17.71 19.58 8.57
CA LEU A 341 17.85 21.02 8.41
C LEU A 341 17.18 21.50 7.11
N MET A 342 16.37 22.56 7.19
CA MET A 342 15.87 23.32 6.04
C MET A 342 17.00 24.21 5.47
N TYR A 343 18.00 23.56 4.87
CA TYR A 343 19.30 24.15 4.55
C TYR A 343 19.22 25.47 3.77
N TYR A 344 18.38 25.56 2.74
CA TYR A 344 18.26 26.78 1.93
C TYR A 344 17.83 27.99 2.76
N PHE A 345 16.80 27.85 3.60
CA PHE A 345 16.31 28.94 4.44
C PHE A 345 17.26 29.27 5.59
N TYR A 346 17.99 28.27 6.09
CA TYR A 346 19.03 28.49 7.08
C TYR A 346 20.20 29.30 6.51
N GLN A 347 20.68 28.96 5.30
CA GLN A 347 21.73 29.73 4.62
C GLN A 347 21.27 31.15 4.32
N LYS A 348 20.06 31.33 3.79
CA LYS A 348 19.50 32.67 3.55
C LYS A 348 19.41 33.49 4.84
N ALA A 349 19.00 32.86 5.95
CA ALA A 349 18.98 33.53 7.26
C ALA A 349 20.38 33.94 7.76
N LEU A 350 21.42 33.13 7.50
CA LEU A 350 22.80 33.49 7.83
C LEU A 350 23.33 34.65 6.98
N GLU A 351 22.93 34.71 5.71
CA GLU A 351 23.29 35.81 4.79
C GLU A 351 22.57 37.11 5.15
N ASP A 352 21.32 37.03 5.61
CA ASP A 352 20.50 38.17 6.00
C ASP A 352 20.78 38.68 7.43
N ALA A 353 21.55 37.93 8.25
CA ALA A 353 21.82 38.26 9.65
C ALA A 353 22.74 39.48 9.80
N GLU A 354 22.36 40.42 10.69
CA GLU A 354 23.20 41.58 11.01
C GLU A 354 24.42 41.20 11.87
N ASP A 355 25.45 42.07 11.88
CA ASP A 355 26.65 41.88 12.70
C ASP A 355 26.30 41.71 14.20
N GLY A 356 26.46 40.49 14.70
CA GLY A 356 26.17 40.12 16.10
C GLY A 356 24.89 39.29 16.29
N GLU A 357 24.08 39.08 15.25
CA GLU A 357 22.96 38.15 15.29
C GLU A 357 23.42 36.70 15.11
N THR A 358 23.04 35.83 16.06
CA THR A 358 23.31 34.39 15.97
C THR A 358 22.09 33.65 15.45
N VAL A 359 22.18 33.13 14.22
CA VAL A 359 21.17 32.22 13.66
C VAL A 359 21.44 30.80 14.13
N LYS A 360 20.49 30.20 14.84
CA LYS A 360 20.62 28.84 15.37
C LYS A 360 20.11 27.82 14.37
N GLU A 361 20.86 26.75 14.17
CA GLU A 361 20.47 25.66 13.27
C GLU A 361 19.20 24.95 13.74
N GLU A 362 19.02 24.83 15.07
CA GLU A 362 17.85 24.19 15.69
C GLU A 362 16.54 24.89 15.30
N ASP A 363 16.60 26.21 15.07
CA ASP A 363 15.44 26.95 14.62
C ASP A 363 15.05 26.53 13.20
N PHE A 364 15.95 26.01 12.36
CA PHE A 364 15.65 25.63 10.99
C PHE A 364 15.53 24.11 10.79
N ARG A 365 15.43 23.34 11.88
CA ARG A 365 15.20 21.89 11.79
C ARG A 365 13.72 21.53 11.88
N TYR A 366 13.34 20.45 11.19
CA TYR A 366 12.03 19.84 11.40
C TYR A 366 11.91 19.30 12.82
N PRO A 367 10.72 19.35 13.45
CA PRO A 367 10.51 18.88 14.81
C PRO A 367 10.55 17.34 14.94
N GLY A 368 10.55 16.62 13.81
CA GLY A 368 10.52 15.16 13.80
C GLY A 368 9.17 14.53 14.16
N PRO A 369 9.17 13.26 14.59
CA PRO A 369 10.35 12.46 14.97
C PRO A 369 11.19 11.98 13.79
N LYS A 370 12.42 11.50 14.05
CA LYS A 370 13.19 10.72 13.07
C LYS A 370 12.39 9.47 12.64
N PRO A 371 12.63 8.92 11.44
CA PRO A 371 12.04 7.64 11.03
C PRO A 371 12.16 6.55 12.09
N GLN A 372 11.04 5.91 12.42
CA GLN A 372 10.95 4.85 13.44
C GLN A 372 10.93 3.44 12.83
N LYS A 373 10.82 3.36 11.51
CA LYS A 373 10.66 2.14 10.71
C LYS A 373 11.46 2.23 9.42
N ARG A 374 11.83 1.06 8.88
CA ARG A 374 12.55 0.94 7.60
C ARG A 374 11.76 1.63 6.48
N GLU A 375 10.44 1.44 6.47
CA GLU A 375 9.54 2.02 5.45
C GLU A 375 9.54 3.55 5.47
N THR A 376 9.36 4.18 6.63
CA THR A 376 9.40 5.65 6.75
C THR A 376 10.79 6.23 6.45
N ALA A 377 11.85 5.48 6.77
CA ALA A 377 13.23 5.87 6.47
C ALA A 377 13.50 5.83 4.96
N ILE A 378 13.02 4.79 4.27
CA ILE A 378 13.06 4.71 2.81
C ILE A 378 12.35 5.91 2.18
N THR A 379 11.15 6.29 2.67
CA THR A 379 10.43 7.46 2.15
C THR A 379 11.22 8.75 2.37
N LEU A 380 11.85 8.93 3.53
CA LEU A 380 12.73 10.10 3.78
C LEU A 380 13.89 10.17 2.78
N LEU A 381 14.54 9.04 2.51
CA LEU A 381 15.65 8.98 1.57
C LEU A 381 15.15 9.23 0.14
N ALA A 382 14.04 8.59 -0.26
CA ALA A 382 13.43 8.73 -1.58
C ALA A 382 13.01 10.18 -1.87
N ASP A 383 12.31 10.83 -0.93
CA ASP A 383 11.91 12.24 -1.02
C ASP A 383 13.13 13.16 -1.22
N SER A 384 14.18 12.95 -0.43
CA SER A 384 15.39 13.76 -0.49
C SER A 384 16.17 13.59 -1.79
N VAL A 385 16.31 12.36 -2.30
CA VAL A 385 17.05 12.11 -3.54
C VAL A 385 16.25 12.54 -4.76
N GLU A 386 14.93 12.38 -4.74
CA GLU A 386 14.05 12.82 -5.83
C GLU A 386 14.13 14.34 -5.97
N GLY A 387 13.93 15.08 -4.87
CA GLY A 387 14.01 16.54 -4.88
C GLY A 387 15.38 17.05 -5.33
N ALA A 388 16.47 16.42 -4.88
CA ALA A 388 17.83 16.80 -5.27
C ALA A 388 18.14 16.49 -6.74
N THR A 389 17.69 15.34 -7.26
CA THR A 389 17.93 14.97 -8.66
C THR A 389 17.08 15.75 -9.64
N ARG A 390 15.84 16.11 -9.27
CA ARG A 390 14.98 17.01 -10.05
C ARG A 390 15.58 18.41 -10.22
N ALA A 391 16.38 18.85 -9.27
CA ALA A 391 17.05 20.15 -9.29
C ALA A 391 18.38 20.18 -10.08
N LEU A 392 18.82 19.05 -10.66
CA LEU A 392 20.03 19.01 -11.48
C LEU A 392 19.80 19.64 -12.86
N ASP A 393 20.70 20.54 -13.28
CA ASP A 393 20.66 21.14 -14.62
C ASP A 393 20.84 20.11 -15.74
N ASP A 394 21.72 19.13 -15.54
CA ASP A 394 21.97 18.03 -16.48
C ASP A 394 22.07 16.70 -15.70
N PRO A 395 20.96 15.94 -15.64
CA PRO A 395 20.84 14.71 -14.86
C PRO A 395 21.44 13.50 -15.61
N SER A 396 22.74 13.57 -15.91
CA SER A 396 23.47 12.41 -16.44
C SER A 396 23.57 11.28 -15.41
N PRO A 397 23.69 10.00 -15.82
CA PRO A 397 23.75 8.88 -14.88
C PRO A 397 24.82 9.01 -13.80
N ASN A 398 26.02 9.49 -14.15
CA ASN A 398 27.10 9.71 -13.18
C ASN A 398 26.75 10.78 -12.14
N ARG A 399 26.13 11.90 -12.57
CA ARG A 399 25.70 12.96 -11.65
C ARG A 399 24.55 12.52 -10.76
N ILE A 400 23.63 11.71 -11.28
CA ILE A 400 22.57 11.10 -10.48
C ILE A 400 23.20 10.20 -9.41
N GLU A 401 24.15 9.35 -9.78
CA GLU A 401 24.86 8.49 -8.82
C GLU A 401 25.58 9.28 -7.72
N GLU A 402 26.37 10.29 -8.09
CA GLU A 402 27.05 11.17 -7.14
C GLU A 402 26.05 11.87 -6.20
N THR A 403 24.94 12.39 -6.76
CA THR A 403 23.90 13.09 -6.00
C THR A 403 23.21 12.15 -5.02
N VAL A 404 22.78 10.98 -5.46
CA VAL A 404 22.11 9.99 -4.60
C VAL A 404 23.01 9.57 -3.45
N LYS A 405 24.28 9.21 -3.74
CA LYS A 405 25.25 8.82 -2.71
C LYS A 405 25.51 9.95 -1.71
N LYS A 406 25.69 11.19 -2.20
CA LYS A 406 25.90 12.36 -1.36
C LYS A 406 24.71 12.61 -0.43
N ILE A 407 23.49 12.60 -0.95
CA ILE A 407 22.28 12.87 -0.15
C ILE A 407 22.07 11.81 0.92
N ILE A 408 22.19 10.52 0.56
CA ILE A 408 22.04 9.42 1.53
C ILE A 408 23.12 9.50 2.61
N ASN A 409 24.38 9.76 2.23
CA ASN A 409 25.47 9.91 3.18
C ASN A 409 25.25 11.11 4.12
N ASN A 410 24.73 12.23 3.63
CA ASN A 410 24.38 13.38 4.46
C ASN A 410 23.28 13.04 5.48
N LYS A 411 22.24 12.28 5.08
CA LYS A 411 21.20 11.83 6.02
C LYS A 411 21.76 10.88 7.08
N PHE A 412 22.71 10.02 6.70
CA PHE A 412 23.40 9.14 7.63
C PHE A 412 24.26 9.92 8.64
N ILE A 413 25.07 10.88 8.18
CA ILE A 413 25.91 11.74 9.04
C ILE A 413 25.05 12.61 9.97
N ASP A 414 23.92 13.11 9.49
CA ASP A 414 22.94 13.88 10.30
C ASP A 414 22.14 13.01 11.29
N GLY A 415 22.46 11.71 11.38
CA GLY A 415 21.81 10.78 12.30
C GLY A 415 20.33 10.52 12.01
N GLN A 416 19.82 10.84 10.82
CA GLN A 416 18.38 10.70 10.52
C GLN A 416 17.91 9.24 10.54
N LEU A 417 18.84 8.28 10.48
CA LEU A 417 18.55 6.85 10.44
C LEU A 417 18.75 6.14 11.80
N ASP A 418 19.14 6.87 12.86
CA ASP A 418 19.52 6.30 14.17
C ASP A 418 18.37 5.56 14.89
N GLU A 419 17.12 5.91 14.58
CA GLU A 419 15.92 5.42 15.28
C GLU A 419 15.14 4.37 14.46
N CYS A 420 15.77 3.83 13.40
CA CYS A 420 15.16 2.80 12.56
C CYS A 420 16.10 1.60 12.33
N ASP A 421 15.51 0.44 12.03
CA ASP A 421 16.24 -0.82 11.86
C ASP A 421 16.81 -0.99 10.44
N LEU A 422 17.41 0.06 9.84
CA LEU A 422 18.13 -0.05 8.57
C LEU A 422 19.60 -0.42 8.80
N THR A 423 20.07 -1.44 8.08
CA THR A 423 21.50 -1.81 8.10
C THR A 423 22.28 -1.04 7.02
N LEU A 424 23.61 -0.96 7.15
CA LEU A 424 24.46 -0.40 6.09
C LEU A 424 24.30 -1.15 4.76
N ALA A 425 24.09 -2.47 4.81
CA ALA A 425 23.80 -3.27 3.62
C ALA A 425 22.45 -2.91 2.97
N ASP A 426 21.44 -2.54 3.77
CA ASP A 426 20.17 -2.05 3.26
C ASP A 426 20.36 -0.69 2.56
N ILE A 427 21.12 0.22 3.18
CA ILE A 427 21.38 1.56 2.64
C ILE A 427 22.05 1.47 1.25
N GLU A 428 23.01 0.57 1.08
CA GLU A 428 23.67 0.36 -0.22
C GLU A 428 22.68 -0.17 -1.28
N LYS A 429 21.81 -1.13 -0.93
CA LYS A 429 20.77 -1.63 -1.84
C LYS A 429 19.73 -0.58 -2.20
N ILE A 430 19.33 0.25 -1.24
CA ILE A 430 18.44 1.39 -1.46
C ILE A 430 19.09 2.38 -2.45
N SER A 431 20.34 2.76 -2.19
CA SER A 431 21.12 3.67 -3.05
C SER A 431 21.19 3.16 -4.51
N ALA A 432 21.62 1.90 -4.70
CA ALA A 432 21.69 1.28 -6.02
C ALA A 432 20.31 1.24 -6.73
N THR A 433 19.23 1.00 -5.97
CA THR A 433 17.88 0.98 -6.51
C THR A 433 17.42 2.37 -6.98
N PHE A 434 17.69 3.41 -6.18
CA PHE A 434 17.38 4.79 -6.56
C PHE A 434 18.17 5.23 -7.79
N ILE A 435 19.48 4.96 -7.84
CA ILE A 435 20.34 5.31 -8.97
C ILE A 435 19.79 4.71 -10.26
N ARG A 436 19.44 3.42 -10.25
CA ARG A 436 18.90 2.70 -11.40
C ARG A 436 17.58 3.32 -11.90
N ILE A 437 16.66 3.60 -11.00
CA ILE A 437 15.33 4.13 -11.36
C ILE A 437 15.44 5.57 -11.85
N LEU A 438 16.16 6.43 -11.13
CA LEU A 438 16.34 7.83 -11.48
C LEU A 438 17.09 7.97 -12.81
N SER A 439 18.15 7.19 -13.03
CA SER A 439 18.86 7.18 -14.31
C SER A 439 17.91 6.82 -15.46
N ALA A 440 17.09 5.78 -15.29
CA ALA A 440 16.11 5.38 -16.31
C ALA A 440 15.04 6.45 -16.56
N MET A 441 14.59 7.17 -15.53
CA MET A 441 13.60 8.25 -15.65
C MET A 441 14.15 9.47 -16.40
N TYR A 442 15.40 9.86 -16.12
CA TYR A 442 16.02 11.06 -16.67
C TYR A 442 16.86 10.80 -17.93
N HIS A 443 16.99 9.55 -18.38
CA HIS A 443 17.62 9.24 -19.65
C HIS A 443 16.87 9.92 -20.80
N ASN A 444 17.57 10.84 -21.49
CA ASN A 444 17.07 11.50 -22.69
C ASN A 444 16.59 10.46 -23.71
N ARG A 445 15.28 10.43 -23.98
CA ARG A 445 14.80 9.88 -25.26
C ARG A 445 15.52 10.67 -26.35
N ILE A 446 16.28 9.96 -27.19
CA ILE A 446 16.99 10.52 -28.34
C ILE A 446 16.06 11.51 -29.06
N LYS A 447 16.43 12.80 -29.10
CA LYS A 447 15.69 13.79 -29.88
C LYS A 447 15.75 13.33 -31.34
N TYR A 448 14.59 13.03 -31.92
CA TYR A 448 14.51 12.80 -33.36
C TYR A 448 15.09 14.02 -34.07
N PRO A 449 16.05 13.85 -34.99
CA PRO A 449 16.60 14.97 -35.72
C PRO A 449 15.48 15.66 -36.49
N GLU A 450 15.21 16.91 -36.13
CA GLU A 450 14.34 17.77 -36.93
C GLU A 450 14.98 17.90 -38.32
N LYS A 451 14.24 17.50 -39.37
CA LYS A 451 14.65 17.74 -40.75
C LYS A 451 14.84 19.24 -40.94
N LYS A 452 16.10 19.69 -41.00
CA LYS A 452 16.44 21.03 -41.47
C LYS A 452 15.91 21.17 -42.90
N ASN A 453 14.85 21.95 -43.08
CA ASN A 453 14.47 22.45 -44.39
C ASN A 453 15.57 23.41 -44.85
N THR A 454 16.42 22.94 -45.74
CA THR A 454 17.46 23.73 -46.41
C THR A 454 16.79 24.79 -47.27
N THR A 455 16.62 26.00 -46.74
CA THR A 455 16.38 27.17 -47.59
C THR A 455 17.72 27.58 -48.18
N THR A 456 17.94 27.18 -49.43
CA THR A 456 19.11 27.52 -50.23
C THR A 456 19.24 29.05 -50.36
N LYS A 457 20.16 29.67 -49.63
CA LYS A 457 20.74 30.96 -49.96
C LYS A 457 21.86 30.74 -50.97
N ILE A 458 21.62 31.03 -52.24
CA ILE A 458 22.70 31.40 -53.18
C ILE A 458 22.74 32.92 -53.19
N ALA A 459 23.82 33.48 -52.64
CA ALA A 459 24.17 34.87 -52.78
C ALA A 459 24.91 35.07 -54.11
N LYS A 460 24.55 36.13 -54.85
CA LYS A 460 25.51 36.89 -55.67
C LYS A 460 25.05 38.35 -55.71
N ASN A 461 25.83 39.19 -55.02
CA ASN A 461 25.84 40.64 -55.16
C ASN A 461 26.72 41.00 -56.36
N GLN A 462 26.25 41.87 -57.26
CA GLN A 462 27.10 42.84 -57.96
C GLN A 462 26.24 43.97 -58.54
N ASN A 463 26.63 45.20 -58.19
CA ASN A 463 26.11 46.48 -58.68
C ASN A 463 26.39 46.66 -60.18
N SER A 464 25.44 47.24 -60.93
CA SER A 464 25.66 48.47 -61.72
C SER A 464 24.42 48.86 -62.54
N ALA A 465 24.04 50.11 -62.38
CA ALA A 465 23.49 51.07 -63.34
C ALA A 465 22.82 50.60 -64.66
N ASP A 466 21.59 51.08 -64.80
CA ASP A 466 21.08 51.87 -65.93
C ASP A 466 20.60 51.20 -67.23
N SER A 467 19.55 51.83 -67.75
CA SER A 467 19.05 51.84 -69.13
C SER A 467 17.97 50.82 -69.57
N THR A 468 16.76 51.39 -69.61
CA THR A 468 15.82 51.44 -70.75
C THR A 468 14.93 50.25 -71.17
N LYS A 469 13.62 50.59 -71.14
CA LYS A 469 12.56 50.36 -72.17
C LYS A 469 12.05 48.92 -72.33
N ALA A 470 10.78 48.65 -72.66
CA ALA A 470 9.54 49.41 -72.70
C ALA A 470 8.43 48.40 -73.11
N ASN A 471 7.19 48.69 -72.67
CA ASN A 471 5.92 48.49 -73.38
C ASN A 471 5.44 47.07 -73.76
N LYS A 472 4.29 46.65 -73.20
CA LYS A 472 2.93 46.65 -73.82
C LYS A 472 2.67 45.32 -74.57
N GLU A 473 1.50 44.70 -74.61
CA GLU A 473 0.11 45.09 -74.33
C GLU A 473 -0.74 43.79 -74.22
N LYS A 474 -1.90 43.91 -73.55
CA LYS A 474 -3.27 43.36 -73.84
C LYS A 474 -3.39 42.03 -74.62
N GLU A 475 -4.29 41.10 -74.30
CA GLU A 475 -5.76 41.29 -74.34
C GLU A 475 -6.52 40.05 -73.79
N MET A 476 -7.67 40.30 -73.15
CA MET A 476 -8.75 39.36 -72.74
C MET A 476 -9.65 39.01 -73.97
N PRO A 477 -10.65 38.07 -73.98
CA PRO A 477 -11.60 37.77 -72.88
C PRO A 477 -12.23 36.34 -72.76
N ARG A 478 -13.02 36.19 -71.67
CA ARG A 478 -14.27 35.41 -71.41
C ARG A 478 -14.60 34.24 -72.36
N ASP A 479 -14.94 33.04 -71.89
CA ASP A 479 -16.14 32.63 -71.14
C ASP A 479 -15.88 31.17 -70.68
N GLY A 480 -16.28 30.65 -69.51
CA GLY A 480 -17.65 30.45 -69.08
C GLY A 480 -17.73 29.18 -68.20
N ASN A 481 -18.20 29.38 -66.97
CA ASN A 481 -19.17 28.55 -66.25
C ASN A 481 -18.84 27.09 -65.81
N ARG A 482 -18.64 26.87 -64.49
CA ARG A 482 -19.65 26.29 -63.54
C ARG A 482 -18.99 25.66 -62.30
N ASN A 483 -19.35 26.21 -61.14
CA ASN A 483 -19.80 25.56 -59.88
C ASN A 483 -19.63 24.03 -59.78
N SER A 484 -18.90 23.49 -58.79
CA SER A 484 -19.16 23.40 -57.33
C SER A 484 -19.45 21.95 -56.93
N LYS A 485 -18.73 21.48 -55.89
CA LYS A 485 -19.16 20.66 -54.72
C LYS A 485 -20.51 19.92 -54.86
N SER A 486 -20.70 18.67 -54.45
CA SER A 486 -20.13 17.89 -53.33
C SER A 486 -20.80 16.51 -53.27
N ALA A 487 -20.08 15.52 -52.71
CA ALA A 487 -20.51 14.34 -51.94
C ALA A 487 -21.69 13.46 -52.41
N GLU A 488 -21.48 12.13 -52.51
CA GLU A 488 -22.27 11.13 -51.75
C GLU A 488 -21.60 9.73 -51.74
N LYS A 489 -22.00 8.95 -50.73
CA LYS A 489 -21.66 7.59 -50.27
C LYS A 489 -21.79 6.49 -51.34
N ASP A 490 -21.14 5.34 -51.09
CA ASP A 490 -21.90 4.09 -50.96
C ASP A 490 -21.14 2.94 -50.25
N LYS A 491 -21.94 2.05 -49.64
CA LYS A 491 -21.60 0.75 -49.01
C LYS A 491 -21.26 -0.29 -50.11
N ASP A 492 -20.66 -1.46 -49.89
CA ASP A 492 -21.16 -2.59 -49.10
C ASP A 492 -20.20 -3.81 -49.21
N GLN A 493 -20.28 -4.74 -48.24
CA GLN A 493 -19.94 -6.20 -48.29
C GLN A 493 -18.48 -6.64 -48.57
N SER A 494 -17.94 -7.78 -48.11
CA SER A 494 -18.23 -8.85 -47.13
C SER A 494 -17.07 -9.87 -47.24
N ALA A 495 -17.04 -10.89 -46.37
CA ALA A 495 -16.31 -12.17 -46.44
C ALA A 495 -14.99 -12.35 -45.65
N GLU A 496 -15.15 -13.15 -44.58
CA GLU A 496 -14.33 -14.26 -44.07
C GLU A 496 -13.07 -14.66 -44.87
N ASN A 497 -11.94 -14.87 -44.17
CA ASN A 497 -11.48 -16.25 -43.90
C ASN A 497 -10.25 -16.29 -42.96
N SER A 498 -10.39 -17.09 -41.91
CA SER A 498 -9.31 -17.74 -41.17
C SER A 498 -8.81 -18.97 -41.92
N SER A 499 -7.49 -19.20 -42.00
CA SER A 499 -6.94 -20.56 -42.06
C SER A 499 -5.45 -20.61 -41.72
N ASP A 500 -5.15 -21.59 -40.86
CA ASP A 500 -3.85 -22.15 -40.49
C ASP A 500 -3.07 -22.75 -41.66
N ASN A 501 -1.73 -22.65 -41.59
CA ASN A 501 -0.68 -23.63 -41.95
C ASN A 501 0.66 -22.87 -41.96
N GLN A 502 1.85 -23.38 -41.66
CA GLN A 502 2.44 -24.72 -41.48
C GLN A 502 3.81 -24.46 -40.79
N LYS A 503 4.17 -25.17 -39.72
CA LYS A 503 5.25 -26.20 -39.69
C LYS A 503 6.38 -26.05 -40.71
N ASP A 504 7.60 -25.81 -40.20
CA ASP A 504 8.90 -26.23 -40.75
C ASP A 504 9.84 -26.49 -39.55
N SER A 505 10.18 -27.76 -39.29
CA SER A 505 11.40 -28.50 -39.72
C SER A 505 12.57 -28.31 -38.73
N SER A 506 12.72 -29.22 -37.75
CA SER A 506 13.61 -30.40 -37.79
C SER A 506 15.11 -30.09 -37.84
N THR A 507 15.75 -29.98 -36.68
CA THR A 507 16.88 -30.83 -36.26
C THR A 507 17.03 -30.80 -34.74
#